data_AF-A0A1T5FML2-F1
#
_entry.id   AF-A0A1T5FML2-F1
#
_cell.length_a   1.000
_cell.length_b   1.000
_cell.length_c   1.000
_cell.angle_alpha   90.00
_cell.angle_beta   90.00
_cell.angle_gamma   90.00
#
_symmetry.space_group_name_H-M   'P 1'
#
loop_
_entity.id
_entity.type
_entity.pdbx_description
1 polymer ?
#
loop_
_entity_poly.entity_id
_entity_poly.type
_entity_poly.pdbx_seq_one_letter_code
_entity_poly.pdbx_strand_id
1 'polypeptide(L)'
;MKKSAFNLDAFKAWLTDCGAVLIAPTSQWEILRVQTCDGVQVVYRNAKDVQTWPEPLVVAREAFERGNRMSLSPDMRARKKLRHLVEEIAARDGLWCWFCEAGFLGPDSGEVTIEHLVAKSHGGPDHLSNLVIACKGCNGLVGHMSVSEKVAIRDRKRGYAAVAA
;
A
#
# COMPACT_ATOMS: atom_id res chain seq x y z
N MET A 1 37.02 19.39 15.91
CA MET A 1 36.32 18.73 14.79
C MET A 1 35.19 19.63 14.32
N LYS A 2 35.26 20.16 13.09
CA LYS A 2 34.13 20.90 12.49
C LYS A 2 33.04 19.86 12.21
N LYS A 3 31.89 19.93 12.89
CA LYS A 3 30.69 19.17 12.47
C LYS A 3 30.45 19.56 11.00
N SER A 4 30.58 18.60 10.08
CA SER A 4 30.27 18.89 8.67
C SER A 4 28.82 19.38 8.61
N ALA A 5 28.58 20.44 7.85
CA ALA A 5 27.21 20.89 7.62
C ALA A 5 26.36 19.71 7.14
N PHE A 6 25.15 19.57 7.68
CA PHE A 6 24.24 18.50 7.31
C PHE A 6 23.94 18.56 5.80
N ASN A 7 24.19 17.46 5.09
CA ASN A 7 23.98 17.39 3.65
C ASN A 7 22.51 17.10 3.34
N LEU A 8 21.73 18.17 3.12
CA LEU A 8 20.29 18.07 2.84
C LEU A 8 19.97 17.33 1.54
N ASP A 9 20.81 17.44 0.52
CA ASP A 9 20.55 16.79 -0.77
C ASP A 9 20.80 15.28 -0.71
N ALA A 10 21.86 14.86 0.00
CA ALA A 10 22.08 13.44 0.30
C ALA A 10 20.92 12.88 1.15
N PHE A 11 20.42 13.65 2.11
CA PHE A 11 19.26 13.25 2.91
C PHE A 11 17.99 13.13 2.07
N LYS A 12 17.73 14.07 1.15
CA LYS A 12 16.60 13.99 0.20
C LYS A 12 16.66 12.73 -0.66
N ALA A 13 17.83 12.40 -1.20
CA ALA A 13 18.03 11.18 -1.98
C ALA A 13 17.77 9.92 -1.13
N TRP A 14 18.27 9.90 0.11
CA TRP A 14 18.04 8.81 1.04
C TRP A 14 16.56 8.66 1.44
N LEU A 15 15.82 9.77 1.63
CA LEU A 15 14.38 9.73 1.88
C LEU A 15 13.63 9.05 0.73
N THR A 16 13.99 9.36 -0.51
CA THR A 16 13.42 8.73 -1.70
C THR A 16 13.75 7.24 -1.79
N ASP A 17 14.99 6.83 -1.47
CA ASP A 17 15.35 5.40 -1.39
C ASP A 17 14.56 4.65 -0.30
N CYS A 18 14.25 5.32 0.80
CA CYS A 18 13.37 4.81 1.85
C CYS A 18 11.88 4.76 1.45
N GLY A 19 11.55 5.25 0.24
CA GLY A 19 10.20 5.24 -0.34
C GLY A 19 9.37 6.49 -0.05
N ALA A 20 9.93 7.52 0.59
CA ALA A 20 9.23 8.79 0.76
C ALA A 20 9.08 9.54 -0.57
N VAL A 21 8.03 10.34 -0.70
CA VAL A 21 7.76 11.12 -1.92
C VAL A 21 8.08 12.59 -1.65
N LEU A 22 9.11 13.12 -2.33
CA LEU A 22 9.43 14.55 -2.25
C LEU A 22 8.35 15.36 -2.97
N ILE A 23 7.90 16.44 -2.34
CA ILE A 23 6.89 17.35 -2.89
C ILE A 23 7.53 18.73 -3.04
N ALA A 24 7.11 19.48 -4.06
CA ALA A 24 7.53 20.86 -4.23
C ALA A 24 7.16 21.72 -3.00
N PRO A 25 8.10 22.52 -2.47
CA PRO A 25 7.80 23.51 -1.43
C PRO A 25 6.68 24.47 -1.84
N THR A 26 5.80 24.82 -0.89
CA THR A 26 4.73 25.82 -1.14
C THR A 26 5.12 27.25 -0.76
N SER A 27 6.30 27.44 -0.17
CA SER A 27 6.81 28.72 0.29
C SER A 27 8.34 28.74 0.25
N GLN A 28 8.94 29.92 0.09
CA GLN A 28 10.40 30.10 0.13
C GLN A 28 11.04 29.71 1.47
N TRP A 29 10.25 29.64 2.54
CA TRP A 29 10.68 29.24 3.87
C TRP A 29 10.71 27.72 4.05
N GLU A 30 10.09 26.96 3.15
CA GLU A 30 10.09 25.49 3.16
C GLU A 30 11.34 24.98 2.44
N ILE A 31 12.28 24.39 3.18
CA ILE A 31 13.51 23.85 2.60
C ILE A 31 13.39 22.37 2.23
N LEU A 32 12.37 21.69 2.77
CA LEU A 32 12.01 20.31 2.48
C LEU A 32 10.50 20.13 2.72
N ARG A 33 9.81 19.57 1.73
CA ARG A 33 8.43 19.08 1.86
C ARG A 33 8.40 17.65 1.35
N VAL A 34 7.90 16.72 2.16
CA VAL A 34 7.96 15.28 1.86
C VAL A 34 6.75 14.57 2.41
N GLN A 35 6.18 13.64 1.65
CA GLN A 35 5.13 12.74 2.12
C GLN A 35 5.76 11.42 2.57
N THR A 36 5.43 11.01 3.79
CA THR A 36 5.89 9.76 4.39
C THR A 36 4.70 8.91 4.87
N CYS A 37 4.99 7.76 5.50
CA CYS A 37 4.00 6.94 6.21
C CYS A 37 3.28 7.68 7.36
N ASP A 38 3.82 8.83 7.80
CA ASP A 38 3.25 9.69 8.84
C ASP A 38 2.59 10.96 8.27
N GLY A 39 2.33 10.98 6.97
CA GLY A 39 1.71 12.11 6.28
C GLY A 39 2.75 13.09 5.73
N VAL A 40 2.30 14.32 5.44
CA VAL A 40 3.17 15.36 4.88
C VAL A 40 3.97 16.02 5.99
N GLN A 41 5.29 15.99 5.85
CA GLN A 41 6.26 16.59 6.74
C GLN A 41 6.96 17.75 6.04
N VAL A 42 7.19 18.84 6.77
CA VAL A 42 7.77 20.07 6.23
C VAL A 42 8.84 20.60 7.16
N VAL A 43 10.03 20.86 6.62
CA VAL A 43 11.10 21.55 7.34
C VAL A 43 11.09 23.01 6.91
N TYR A 44 10.97 23.89 7.90
CA TYR A 44 11.00 25.34 7.69
C TYR A 44 12.36 25.91 8.04
N ARG A 45 12.68 27.04 7.41
CA ARG A 45 13.80 27.91 7.74
C ARG A 45 13.29 29.34 7.89
N ASN A 46 13.69 30.03 8.94
CA ASN A 46 13.33 31.44 9.13
C ASN A 46 14.37 32.40 8.52
N ALA A 47 14.11 33.70 8.60
CA ALA A 47 15.02 34.74 8.09
C ALA A 47 16.41 34.79 8.75
N LYS A 48 16.59 34.11 9.90
CA LYS A 48 17.86 33.99 10.62
C LYS A 48 18.56 32.64 10.35
N ASP A 49 18.16 31.94 9.28
CA ASP A 49 18.62 30.60 8.90
C ASP A 49 18.40 29.50 9.96
N VAL A 50 17.55 29.75 10.97
CA VAL A 50 17.19 28.72 11.96
C VAL A 50 16.15 27.79 11.35
N GLN A 51 16.42 26.48 11.46
CA GLN A 51 15.56 25.43 10.91
C GLN A 51 14.64 24.85 11.98
N THR A 52 13.40 24.56 11.61
CA THR A 52 12.43 23.85 12.44
C THR A 52 12.10 22.53 11.78
N TRP A 53 12.36 21.44 12.51
CA TRP A 53 12.20 20.07 12.04
C TRP A 53 11.04 19.40 12.77
N PRO A 54 10.10 18.75 12.05
CA PRO A 54 9.08 17.95 12.69
C PRO A 54 9.69 16.64 13.20
N GLU A 55 9.15 16.12 14.32
CA GLU A 55 9.67 14.94 15.01
C GLU A 55 9.93 13.73 14.09
N PRO A 56 9.03 13.35 13.15
CA PRO A 56 9.31 12.22 12.25
C PRO A 56 10.56 12.42 11.38
N LEU A 57 10.89 13.66 11.00
CA LEU A 57 12.09 13.96 10.22
C LEU A 57 13.34 14.08 11.09
N VAL A 58 13.21 14.38 12.38
CA VAL A 58 14.32 14.27 13.34
C VAL A 58 14.75 12.81 13.44
N VAL A 59 13.81 11.89 13.67
CA VAL A 59 14.08 10.44 13.71
C VAL A 59 14.68 9.94 12.39
N ALA A 60 14.11 10.35 11.26
CA ALA A 60 14.62 9.96 9.95
C ALA A 60 16.05 10.47 9.72
N ARG A 61 16.35 11.70 10.16
CA ARG A 61 17.69 12.28 10.10
C ARG A 61 18.69 11.50 10.95
N GLU A 62 18.32 11.11 12.17
CA GLU A 62 19.18 10.30 13.02
C GLU A 62 19.48 8.93 12.39
N ALA A 63 18.48 8.30 11.76
CA ALA A 63 18.67 7.05 11.04
C ALA A 63 19.64 7.22 9.85
N PHE A 64 19.48 8.29 9.07
CA PHE A 64 20.39 8.62 7.97
C PHE A 64 21.83 8.84 8.45
N GLU A 65 22.03 9.65 9.51
CA GLU A 65 23.35 9.92 10.07
C GLU A 65 24.04 8.66 10.63
N ARG A 66 23.24 7.66 11.05
CA ARG A 66 23.74 6.34 11.49
C ARG A 66 23.92 5.33 10.36
N GLY A 67 23.56 5.67 9.12
CA GLY A 67 23.57 4.74 7.98
C GLY A 67 22.50 3.64 8.07
N ASN A 68 21.48 3.83 8.91
CA ASN A 68 20.37 2.89 9.02
C ASN A 68 19.38 3.08 7.86
N ARG A 69 18.71 2.00 7.49
CA ARG A 69 17.59 2.06 6.54
C ARG A 69 16.27 2.12 7.30
N MET A 70 15.32 2.88 6.77
CA MET A 70 13.95 2.91 7.27
C MET A 70 12.96 2.82 6.10
N SER A 71 11.73 2.43 6.39
CA SER A 71 10.65 2.49 5.40
C SER A 71 9.79 3.71 5.68
N LEU A 72 9.69 4.61 4.69
CA LEU A 72 8.96 5.87 4.78
C LEU A 72 7.85 5.99 3.74
N SER A 73 7.55 4.91 3.02
CA SER A 73 6.53 4.91 1.98
C SER A 73 5.16 5.33 2.51
N PRO A 74 4.50 6.33 1.89
CA PRO A 74 3.14 6.76 2.26
C PRO A 74 2.12 5.62 2.27
N ASP A 75 2.29 4.66 1.36
CA ASP A 75 1.39 3.52 1.21
C ASP A 75 1.56 2.44 2.29
N MET A 76 2.51 2.59 3.21
CA MET A 76 2.78 1.58 4.24
C MET A 76 1.52 1.22 5.05
N ARG A 77 0.74 2.23 5.46
CA ARG A 77 -0.50 2.00 6.23
C ARG A 77 -1.53 1.23 5.40
N ALA A 78 -1.69 1.60 4.13
CA ALA A 78 -2.61 0.92 3.21
C ALA A 78 -2.17 -0.53 2.95
N ARG A 79 -0.86 -0.77 2.71
CA ARG A 79 -0.29 -2.11 2.54
C ARG A 79 -0.46 -2.98 3.79
N LYS A 80 -0.23 -2.41 4.98
CA LYS A 80 -0.46 -3.12 6.25
C LYS A 80 -1.93 -3.51 6.44
N LYS A 81 -2.85 -2.57 6.15
CA LYS A 81 -4.30 -2.83 6.21
C LYS A 81 -4.71 -3.92 5.22
N LEU A 82 -4.24 -3.83 3.97
CA LEU A 82 -4.50 -4.83 2.95
C LEU A 82 -3.99 -6.20 3.38
N ARG A 83 -2.75 -6.29 3.89
CA ARG A 83 -2.17 -7.53 4.38
C ARG A 83 -3.02 -8.17 5.47
N HIS A 84 -3.44 -7.40 6.47
CA HIS A 84 -4.31 -7.91 7.54
C HIS A 84 -5.64 -8.42 7.00
N LEU A 85 -6.26 -7.69 6.06
CA LEU A 85 -7.50 -8.14 5.46
C LEU A 85 -7.32 -9.42 4.62
N VAL A 86 -6.21 -9.55 3.89
CA VAL A 86 -5.86 -10.79 3.18
C VAL A 86 -5.66 -11.94 4.16
N GLU A 87 -4.95 -11.71 5.27
CA GLU A 87 -4.75 -12.71 6.33
C GLU A 87 -6.09 -13.19 6.91
N GLU A 88 -7.04 -12.27 7.18
CA GLU A 88 -8.38 -12.62 7.67
C GLU A 88 -9.19 -13.46 6.68
N ILE A 89 -9.17 -13.09 5.39
CA ILE A 89 -9.86 -13.88 4.35
C ILE A 89 -9.17 -15.24 4.18
N ALA A 90 -7.84 -15.27 4.17
CA ALA A 90 -7.07 -16.50 4.02
C ALA A 90 -7.24 -17.45 5.22
N ALA A 91 -7.45 -16.94 6.42
CA ALA A 91 -7.78 -17.78 7.58
C ALA A 91 -9.13 -18.49 7.41
N ARG A 92 -10.09 -17.87 6.71
CA ARG A 92 -11.41 -18.46 6.40
C ARG A 92 -11.36 -19.41 5.20
N ASP A 93 -10.75 -18.96 4.11
CA ASP A 93 -10.90 -19.59 2.78
C ASP A 93 -9.63 -20.27 2.29
N GLY A 94 -8.47 -19.96 2.87
CA GLY A 94 -7.14 -20.28 2.37
C GLY A 94 -6.53 -19.22 1.46
N LEU A 95 -5.21 -19.28 1.24
CA LEU A 95 -4.45 -18.31 0.46
C LEU A 95 -4.36 -18.73 -1.03
N TRP A 96 -5.50 -18.76 -1.69
CA TRP A 96 -5.62 -19.11 -3.11
C TRP A 96 -6.73 -18.30 -3.79
N CYS A 97 -6.63 -18.14 -5.10
CA CYS A 97 -7.62 -17.40 -5.86
C CYS A 97 -8.98 -18.12 -5.82
N TRP A 98 -10.02 -17.42 -5.40
CA TRP A 98 -11.38 -17.96 -5.37
C TRP A 98 -11.92 -18.37 -6.75
N PHE A 99 -11.38 -17.84 -7.85
CA PHE A 99 -11.81 -18.19 -9.20
C PHE A 99 -11.06 -19.39 -9.80
N CYS A 100 -9.72 -19.34 -9.83
CA CYS A 100 -8.89 -20.34 -10.52
C CYS A 100 -8.09 -21.26 -9.59
N GLU A 101 -8.22 -21.10 -8.27
CA GLU A 101 -7.52 -21.90 -7.25
C GLU A 101 -5.98 -21.80 -7.29
N ALA A 102 -5.42 -20.89 -8.08
CA ALA A 102 -3.99 -20.59 -8.03
C ALA A 102 -3.60 -20.10 -6.63
N GLY A 103 -2.66 -20.79 -6.00
CA GLY A 103 -2.08 -20.39 -4.71
C GLY A 103 -1.15 -19.19 -4.83
N PHE A 104 -0.94 -18.49 -3.71
CA PHE A 104 0.01 -17.39 -3.64
C PHE A 104 1.18 -17.71 -2.71
N LEU A 105 2.33 -17.09 -2.96
CA LEU A 105 3.53 -17.25 -2.13
C LEU A 105 3.38 -16.65 -0.73
N GLY A 106 2.49 -15.66 -0.56
CA GLY A 106 2.27 -14.98 0.71
C GLY A 106 1.17 -13.91 0.62
N PRO A 107 0.65 -13.42 1.77
CA PRO A 107 -0.39 -12.39 1.83
C PRO A 107 0.01 -11.03 1.24
N ASP A 108 1.31 -10.77 1.14
CA ASP A 108 1.92 -9.57 0.57
C ASP A 108 2.32 -9.72 -0.90
N SER A 109 2.02 -10.88 -1.51
CA SER A 109 2.27 -11.10 -2.93
C SER A 109 1.56 -10.05 -3.77
N GLY A 110 2.29 -9.44 -4.70
CA GLY A 110 1.75 -8.41 -5.59
C GLY A 110 0.60 -8.89 -6.46
N GLU A 111 0.38 -10.20 -6.62
CA GLU A 111 -0.73 -10.77 -7.40
C GLU A 111 -2.01 -10.95 -6.59
N VAL A 112 -1.93 -10.88 -5.26
CA VAL A 112 -3.08 -10.99 -4.37
C VAL A 112 -3.90 -9.70 -4.47
N THR A 113 -5.17 -9.87 -4.78
CA THR A 113 -6.18 -8.83 -4.74
C THR A 113 -7.37 -9.32 -3.93
N ILE A 114 -8.21 -8.38 -3.51
CA ILE A 114 -9.48 -8.67 -2.86
C ILE A 114 -10.58 -8.31 -3.84
N GLU A 115 -11.52 -9.23 -4.00
CA GLU A 115 -12.69 -9.05 -4.84
C GLU A 115 -13.97 -9.11 -4.00
N HIS A 116 -14.93 -8.24 -4.32
CA HIS A 116 -16.25 -8.28 -3.73
C HIS A 116 -17.14 -9.26 -4.50
N LEU A 117 -17.78 -10.21 -3.83
CA LEU A 117 -18.74 -11.11 -4.47
C LEU A 117 -19.92 -10.31 -5.03
N VAL A 118 -20.60 -9.54 -4.19
CA VAL A 118 -21.52 -8.48 -4.63
C VAL A 118 -20.69 -7.22 -4.87
N ALA A 119 -20.60 -6.78 -6.13
CA ALA A 119 -19.82 -5.58 -6.48
C ALA A 119 -20.34 -4.32 -5.76
N LYS A 120 -19.43 -3.39 -5.43
CA LYS A 120 -19.80 -2.10 -4.81
C LYS A 120 -20.78 -1.29 -5.67
N SER A 121 -20.62 -1.31 -6.99
CA SER A 121 -21.54 -0.67 -7.94
C SER A 121 -22.97 -1.21 -7.86
N HIS A 122 -23.15 -2.42 -7.32
CA HIS A 122 -24.44 -3.07 -7.08
C HIS A 122 -24.87 -3.01 -5.61
N GLY A 123 -24.25 -2.14 -4.79
CA GLY A 123 -24.56 -1.99 -3.37
C GLY A 123 -23.94 -3.04 -2.45
N GLY A 124 -22.94 -3.79 -2.92
CA GLY A 124 -22.27 -4.80 -2.11
C GLY A 124 -21.49 -4.22 -0.93
N PRO A 125 -21.56 -4.83 0.27
CA PRO A 125 -20.91 -4.31 1.47
C PRO A 125 -19.41 -4.65 1.53
N ASP A 126 -18.66 -3.92 2.36
CA ASP A 126 -17.24 -4.17 2.67
C ASP A 126 -17.04 -5.20 3.81
N HIS A 127 -18.09 -5.95 4.18
CA HIS A 127 -17.98 -7.00 5.21
C HIS A 127 -17.13 -8.17 4.72
N LEU A 128 -16.35 -8.78 5.61
CA LEU A 128 -15.48 -9.93 5.31
C LEU A 128 -16.23 -11.05 4.56
N SER A 129 -17.50 -11.30 4.88
CA SER A 129 -18.35 -12.31 4.21
C SER A 129 -18.62 -12.05 2.72
N ASN A 130 -18.47 -10.80 2.26
CA ASN A 130 -18.62 -10.43 0.85
C ASN A 130 -17.26 -10.35 0.12
N LEU A 131 -16.14 -10.57 0.81
CA LEU A 131 -14.80 -10.45 0.26
C LEU A 131 -14.18 -11.81 0.04
N VAL A 132 -13.50 -11.97 -1.10
CA VAL A 132 -12.72 -13.17 -1.43
C VAL A 132 -11.36 -12.77 -1.98
N ILE A 133 -10.37 -13.64 -1.84
CA ILE A 133 -9.06 -13.46 -2.46
C ILE A 133 -9.15 -13.80 -3.95
N ALA A 134 -8.57 -12.97 -4.80
CA ALA A 134 -8.49 -13.21 -6.24
C ALA A 134 -7.11 -12.82 -6.79
N CYS A 135 -6.64 -13.51 -7.83
CA CYS A 135 -5.49 -13.02 -8.58
C CYS A 135 -5.92 -11.83 -9.44
N LYS A 136 -4.98 -10.91 -9.74
CA LYS A 136 -5.24 -9.74 -10.60
C LYS A 136 -5.99 -10.08 -11.89
N GLY A 137 -5.58 -11.16 -12.57
CA GLY A 137 -6.19 -11.57 -13.84
C GLY A 137 -7.66 -11.97 -13.70
N CYS A 138 -8.03 -12.75 -12.67
CA CYS A 138 -9.42 -13.12 -12.45
C CYS A 138 -10.25 -11.95 -11.93
N ASN A 139 -9.69 -11.14 -11.03
CA ASN A 139 -10.38 -9.97 -10.50
C ASN A 139 -10.72 -8.96 -11.61
N GLY A 140 -9.72 -8.62 -12.45
CA GLY A 140 -9.93 -7.74 -13.60
C GLY A 140 -10.91 -8.28 -14.63
N LEU A 141 -10.98 -9.61 -14.82
CA LEU A 141 -11.94 -10.25 -15.72
C LEU A 141 -13.38 -10.07 -15.23
N VAL A 142 -13.63 -10.24 -13.92
CA VAL A 142 -15.01 -10.21 -13.39
C VAL A 142 -15.49 -8.80 -13.06
N GLY A 143 -14.61 -7.92 -12.58
CA GLY A 143 -14.92 -6.53 -12.26
C GLY A 143 -16.29 -6.34 -11.58
N HIS A 144 -17.20 -5.65 -12.27
CA HIS A 144 -18.52 -5.31 -11.75
C HIS A 144 -19.62 -6.33 -12.08
N MET A 145 -19.27 -7.54 -12.54
CA MET A 145 -20.26 -8.60 -12.78
C MET A 145 -21.10 -8.90 -11.53
N SER A 146 -22.29 -9.42 -11.76
CA SER A 146 -23.15 -9.96 -10.71
C SER A 146 -22.53 -11.19 -10.03
N VAL A 147 -23.04 -11.56 -8.85
CA VAL A 147 -22.57 -12.75 -8.13
C VAL A 147 -22.75 -14.02 -8.98
N SER A 148 -23.88 -14.15 -9.68
CA SER A 148 -24.16 -15.32 -10.52
C SER A 148 -23.16 -15.46 -11.67
N GLU A 149 -22.81 -14.36 -12.34
CA GLU A 149 -21.79 -14.35 -13.38
C GLU A 149 -20.40 -14.70 -12.83
N LYS A 150 -20.03 -14.17 -11.66
CA LYS A 150 -18.78 -14.50 -10.96
C LYS A 150 -18.69 -15.98 -10.62
N VAL A 151 -19.76 -16.56 -10.09
CA VAL A 151 -19.85 -18.00 -9.80
C VAL A 151 -19.71 -18.82 -11.08
N ALA A 152 -20.38 -18.43 -12.16
CA ALA A 152 -20.25 -19.14 -13.45
C ALA A 152 -18.82 -19.10 -14.01
N ILE A 153 -18.10 -17.98 -13.86
CA ILE A 153 -16.69 -17.87 -14.24
C ILE A 153 -15.80 -18.78 -13.38
N ARG A 154 -16.02 -18.80 -12.06
CA ARG A 154 -15.29 -19.70 -11.15
C ARG A 154 -15.50 -21.15 -11.56
N ASP A 155 -16.76 -21.55 -11.72
CA ASP A 155 -17.11 -22.95 -12.00
C ASP A 155 -16.49 -23.39 -13.33
N ARG A 156 -16.55 -22.54 -14.37
CA ARG A 156 -15.85 -22.79 -15.64
C ARG A 156 -14.33 -22.93 -15.47
N LYS A 157 -13.70 -22.07 -14.66
CA LYS A 157 -12.24 -22.11 -14.44
C LYS A 157 -11.78 -23.32 -13.65
N ARG A 158 -12.62 -23.83 -12.75
CA ARG A 158 -12.37 -25.04 -11.95
C ARG A 158 -12.79 -26.33 -12.65
N GLY A 159 -13.36 -26.23 -13.86
CA GLY A 159 -13.82 -27.40 -14.62
C GLY A 159 -15.12 -28.02 -14.07
N TYR A 160 -15.87 -27.30 -13.25
CA TYR A 160 -17.22 -27.72 -12.87
C TYR A 160 -18.15 -27.53 -14.08
N ALA A 161 -18.60 -28.64 -14.66
CA ALA A 161 -19.69 -28.61 -15.62
C ALA A 161 -20.92 -28.02 -14.93
N ALA A 162 -21.55 -27.01 -15.52
CA ALA A 162 -22.85 -26.54 -15.06
C ALA A 162 -23.79 -27.75 -15.06
N VAL A 163 -24.29 -28.14 -13.89
CA VAL A 163 -25.34 -29.16 -13.79
C VAL A 163 -26.54 -28.56 -14.52
N ALA A 164 -26.82 -29.06 -15.72
CA ALA A 164 -28.00 -28.66 -16.47
C ALA A 164 -29.22 -28.99 -15.61
N ALA A 165 -30.00 -27.94 -15.29
CA ALA A 165 -31.24 -28.04 -14.54
C ALA A 165 -32.32 -28.77 -15.34
#